data_AF-A0A7W1UAW2-F1
#
_entry.id   AF-A0A7W1UAW2-F1
#
_cell.length_a   1.000
_cell.length_b   1.000
_cell.length_c   1.000
_cell.angle_alpha   90.00
_cell.angle_beta   90.00
_cell.angle_gamma   90.00
#
_symmetry.space_group_name_H-M   'P 1'
#
loop_
_entity.id
_entity.type
_entity.pdbx_description
1 polymer ?
#
loop_
_entity_poly.entity_id
_entity_poly.type
_entity_poly.pdbx_seq_one_letter_code
_entity_poly.pdbx_strand_id
1 'polypeptide(L)'
;MHETPIQTIFGFSPLWLATSILILTYAVIISERFNRAIVALLGAAVVIGTGVLTQDQAIRGIDFNTIGLLTGMMILVGITKECGIFQFLAIKAAKAAKGSPW
;
A
#
# COMPACT_ATOMS: atom_id res chain seq x y z
N MET A 1 1.89 31.94 11.54
CA MET A 1 2.86 30.90 11.15
C MET A 1 3.09 31.08 9.66
N HIS A 2 4.28 31.50 9.24
CA HIS A 2 4.61 31.65 7.83
C HIS A 2 4.77 30.25 7.23
N GLU A 3 3.84 29.84 6.38
CA GLU A 3 4.05 28.68 5.51
C GLU A 3 5.16 29.07 4.54
N THR A 4 6.38 28.60 4.84
CA THR A 4 7.49 28.72 3.89
C THR A 4 7.07 27.99 2.63
N PRO A 5 7.19 28.60 1.43
CA PRO A 5 6.94 27.86 0.21
C PRO A 5 7.89 26.67 0.23
N ILE A 6 7.35 25.46 0.14
CA ILE A 6 8.14 24.24 -0.03
C ILE A 6 8.91 24.44 -1.33
N GLN A 7 10.15 24.90 -1.23
CA GLN A 7 11.05 24.91 -2.37
C GLN A 7 11.68 23.53 -2.37
N THR A 8 11.38 22.75 -3.40
CA THR A 8 12.14 21.53 -3.67
C THR A 8 13.61 21.92 -3.80
N ILE A 9 14.51 21.00 -3.47
CA ILE A 9 15.96 21.29 -3.42
C ILE A 9 16.47 21.86 -4.76
N PHE A 10 15.75 21.58 -5.85
CA PHE A 10 16.08 21.95 -7.22
C PHE A 10 15.31 23.19 -7.74
N GLY A 11 14.51 23.86 -6.92
CA GLY A 11 13.73 25.04 -7.32
C GLY A 11 12.52 24.76 -8.22
N PHE A 12 12.17 23.49 -8.45
CA PHE A 12 10.96 23.10 -9.16
C PHE A 12 9.72 23.28 -8.27
N SER A 13 8.58 23.56 -8.91
CA SER A 13 7.29 23.56 -8.23
C SER A 13 6.98 22.17 -7.62
N PRO A 14 6.67 22.07 -6.32
CA PRO A 14 6.40 20.80 -5.65
C PRO A 14 5.27 19.99 -6.30
N LEU A 15 4.22 20.69 -6.77
CA LEU A 15 3.05 20.05 -7.38
C LEU A 15 3.44 19.24 -8.62
N TRP A 16 4.08 19.87 -9.61
CA TRP A 16 4.45 19.19 -10.85
C TRP A 16 5.44 18.03 -10.59
N LEU A 17 6.37 18.20 -9.66
CA LEU A 17 7.32 17.14 -9.30
C LEU A 17 6.62 15.95 -8.63
N ALA A 18 5.79 16.21 -7.61
CA ALA A 18 5.04 15.19 -6.88
C ALA A 18 4.08 14.42 -7.81
N THR A 19 3.33 15.13 -8.65
CA THR A 19 2.42 14.51 -9.62
C THR A 19 3.17 13.63 -10.62
N SER A 20 4.32 14.09 -11.11
CA SER A 20 5.14 13.30 -12.04
C SER A 20 5.66 12.02 -11.39
N ILE A 21 6.20 12.12 -10.16
CA ILE A 21 6.69 10.96 -9.40
C ILE A 21 5.54 9.96 -9.14
N LEU A 22 4.36 10.46 -8.76
CA LEU A 22 3.19 9.63 -8.50
C LEU A 22 2.75 8.86 -9.75
N ILE A 23 2.60 9.55 -10.88
CA ILE A 23 2.17 8.95 -12.15
C ILE A 23 3.17 7.88 -12.59
N LEU A 24 4.47 8.17 -12.55
CA LEU A 24 5.51 7.22 -12.93
C LEU A 24 5.51 5.99 -12.01
N THR A 25 5.44 6.20 -10.69
CA THR A 25 5.44 5.10 -9.71
C THR A 25 4.22 4.20 -9.93
N TYR A 26 3.03 4.77 -10.13
CA TYR A 26 1.82 3.99 -10.40
C TYR A 26 1.84 3.30 -11.77
N ALA A 27 2.34 3.94 -12.82
CA ALA A 27 2.49 3.28 -14.12
C ALA A 27 3.36 2.01 -14.01
N VAL A 28 4.46 2.08 -13.26
CA VAL A 28 5.34 0.93 -13.03
C VAL A 28 4.67 -0.15 -12.18
N ILE A 29 3.93 0.22 -11.12
CA ILE A 29 3.18 -0.74 -10.29
C ILE A 29 2.10 -1.45 -11.10
N ILE A 30 1.31 -0.71 -11.90
CA ILE A 30 0.24 -1.25 -12.75
C ILE A 30 0.80 -2.14 -13.86
N SER A 31 2.02 -1.88 -14.33
CA SER A 31 2.67 -2.74 -15.30
C SER A 31 2.99 -4.14 -14.76
N GLU A 32 2.95 -4.36 -13.44
CA GLU A 32 3.24 -5.62 -12.74
C GLU A 32 4.61 -6.26 -13.07
N ARG A 33 5.50 -5.54 -13.76
CA ARG A 33 6.83 -6.03 -14.16
C ARG A 33 7.82 -6.10 -13.01
N PHE A 34 7.58 -5.33 -11.95
CA PHE A 34 8.47 -5.18 -10.80
C PHE A 34 7.72 -5.41 -9.49
N ASN A 35 8.45 -5.74 -8.44
CA ASN A 35 7.86 -5.88 -7.11
C ASN A 35 7.29 -4.54 -6.64
N ARG A 36 5.96 -4.49 -6.50
CA ARG A 36 5.21 -3.30 -6.07
C ARG A 36 5.77 -2.64 -4.81
N ALA A 37 6.29 -3.41 -3.85
CA ALA A 37 6.86 -2.88 -2.61
C ALA A 37 8.18 -2.14 -2.87
N ILE A 38 9.05 -2.71 -3.70
CA ILE A 38 10.33 -2.08 -4.08
C ILE A 38 10.06 -0.77 -4.83
N VAL A 39 9.14 -0.79 -5.80
CA VAL A 39 8.78 0.40 -6.58
C VAL A 39 8.20 1.50 -5.70
N ALA A 40 7.30 1.16 -4.77
CA ALA A 40 6.72 2.12 -3.83
C ALA A 40 7.79 2.74 -2.91
N LEU A 41 8.73 1.93 -2.39
CA LEU A 41 9.83 2.41 -1.55
C LEU A 41 10.79 3.33 -2.32
N LEU A 42 11.09 3.01 -3.58
CA LEU A 42 11.90 3.88 -4.44
C LEU A 42 11.18 5.21 -4.71
N GLY A 43 9.88 5.18 -5.02
CA GLY A 43 9.08 6.39 -5.18
C GLY A 43 9.10 7.27 -3.92
N ALA A 44 8.93 6.67 -2.74
CA ALA A 44 9.03 7.36 -1.46
C ALA A 44 10.43 7.96 -1.22
N ALA A 45 11.49 7.21 -1.53
CA ALA A 45 12.87 7.70 -1.42
C ALA A 45 13.13 8.90 -2.34
N VAL A 46 12.60 8.90 -3.57
CA VAL A 46 12.70 10.03 -4.50
C VAL A 46 11.93 11.25 -3.99
N VAL A 47 10.72 11.06 -3.44
CA VAL A 47 9.93 12.16 -2.83
C VAL A 47 10.69 12.83 -1.69
N ILE A 48 11.29 12.03 -0.79
CA ILE A 48 12.08 12.56 0.33
C ILE A 48 13.39 13.20 -0.18
N GLY A 49 14.10 12.52 -1.08
CA GLY A 49 15.40 12.98 -1.60
C GLY A 49 15.32 14.25 -2.45
N THR A 50 14.16 14.55 -3.04
CA THR A 50 13.91 15.80 -3.79
C THR A 50 13.39 16.94 -2.90
N GLY A 51 13.07 16.64 -1.63
CA GLY A 51 12.52 17.61 -0.69
C GLY A 51 11.04 17.94 -0.92
N VAL A 52 10.29 17.10 -1.64
CA VAL A 52 8.83 17.26 -1.80
C VAL A 52 8.13 17.09 -0.47
N LEU A 53 8.57 16.10 0.32
CA LEU A 53 8.20 15.92 1.71
C LEU A 53 9.47 15.76 2.54
N THR A 54 9.46 16.33 3.73
CA THR A 54 10.49 16.00 4.73
C THR A 54 10.28 14.57 5.25
N GLN A 55 11.34 13.97 5.79
CA GLN A 55 11.24 12.63 6.38
C GLN A 55 10.21 12.56 7.52
N ASP A 56 10.13 13.58 8.37
CA ASP A 56 9.13 13.66 9.45
C ASP A 56 7.70 13.71 8.88
N GLN A 57 7.45 14.53 7.83
CA GLN A 57 6.16 14.55 7.15
C GLN A 57 5.81 13.21 6.50
N ALA A 58 6.79 12.55 5.87
CA ALA A 58 6.59 11.25 5.25
C ALA A 58 6.23 10.17 6.29
N ILE A 59 6.90 10.14 7.44
CA ILE A 59 6.61 9.21 8.53
C ILE A 59 5.24 9.49 9.16
N ARG A 60 4.89 10.77 9.38
CA ARG A 60 3.57 11.16 9.88
C ARG A 60 2.43 10.78 8.93
N GLY A 61 2.71 10.66 7.64
CA GLY A 61 1.76 10.19 6.64
C GLY A 61 1.48 8.68 6.69
N ILE A 62 2.25 7.91 7.47
CA ILE A 62 2.05 6.46 7.62
C ILE A 62 0.92 6.19 8.60
N ASP A 63 -0.15 5.56 8.12
CA ASP A 63 -1.23 5.06 8.96
C ASP A 63 -0.90 3.65 9.52
N PHE A 64 -0.31 3.63 10.72
CA PHE A 64 0.02 2.40 11.42
C PHE A 64 -1.19 1.58 11.84
N ASN A 65 -2.36 2.20 12.05
CA ASN A 65 -3.57 1.46 12.40
C ASN A 65 -4.00 0.59 11.21
N THR A 66 -3.99 1.14 10.00
CA THR A 66 -4.31 0.40 8.78
C THR A 66 -3.29 -0.72 8.53
N ILE A 67 -1.99 -0.45 8.65
CA ILE A 67 -0.95 -1.49 8.50
C ILE A 67 -1.14 -2.60 9.53
N GLY A 68 -1.35 -2.25 10.80
CA GLY A 68 -1.58 -3.21 11.88
C GLY A 68 -2.84 -4.04 11.66
N LEU A 69 -3.94 -3.41 11.27
CA LEU A 69 -5.21 -4.07 10.97
C LEU A 69 -5.06 -5.06 9.81
N LEU A 70 -4.49 -4.64 8.68
CA LEU A 70 -4.31 -5.50 7.50
C LEU A 70 -3.36 -6.66 7.81
N THR A 71 -2.27 -6.39 8.53
CA THR A 71 -1.32 -7.43 8.96
C THR A 71 -2.01 -8.44 9.88
N GLY A 72 -2.75 -7.97 10.89
CA GLY A 72 -3.50 -8.83 11.81
C GLY A 72 -4.55 -9.67 11.09
N MET A 73 -5.27 -9.09 10.13
CA MET A 73 -6.24 -9.80 9.29
C MET A 73 -5.56 -10.89 8.46
N MET A 74 -4.41 -10.60 7.85
CA MET A 74 -3.65 -11.59 7.07
C MET A 74 -3.13 -12.75 7.93
N ILE A 75 -2.63 -12.46 9.13
CA ILE A 75 -2.19 -13.49 10.10
C ILE A 75 -3.36 -14.37 10.51
N LEU A 76 -4.50 -13.79 10.91
CA LEU A 76 -5.69 -14.53 11.32
C LEU A 76 -6.20 -15.42 10.19
N VAL A 77 -6.29 -14.88 8.97
CA VAL A 77 -6.68 -15.64 7.77
C VAL A 77 -5.71 -16.78 7.49
N GLY A 78 -4.40 -16.55 7.65
CA GLY A 78 -3.36 -17.57 7.50
C GLY A 78 -3.55 -18.74 8.47
N ILE A 79 -3.67 -18.45 9.77
CA ILE A 79 -3.88 -19.47 10.82
C ILE A 79 -5.19 -20.22 10.59
N THR A 80 -6.27 -19.49 10.29
CA THR A 80 -7.60 -20.09 10.03
C THR A 80 -7.54 -21.08 8.87
N LYS A 81 -6.77 -20.76 7.83
CA LYS A 81 -6.52 -21.66 6.68
C LYS A 81 -5.72 -22.89 7.09
N GLU A 82 -4.66 -22.73 7.89
CA GLU A 82 -3.82 -23.85 8.37
C GLU A 82 -4.59 -24.81 9.28
N CYS A 83 -5.48 -24.31 10.13
CA CYS A 83 -6.35 -25.12 10.98
C CYS A 83 -7.44 -25.88 10.21
N GLY A 84 -7.59 -25.68 8.90
CA GLY A 84 -8.60 -26.36 8.09
C GLY A 84 -10.01 -25.79 8.21
N ILE A 85 -10.18 -24.63 8.84
CA ILE A 85 -11.50 -24.03 9.10
C ILE A 85 -12.20 -23.68 7.79
N PHE A 86 -11.47 -23.14 6.80
CA PHE A 86 -12.05 -22.83 5.50
C PHE A 86 -12.54 -24.08 4.76
N GLN A 87 -11.81 -25.20 4.86
CA GLN A 87 -12.20 -26.48 4.26
C GLN A 87 -13.42 -27.07 4.96
N PHE A 88 -13.45 -27.04 6.29
CA PHE A 88 -14.61 -27.48 7.07
C PHE A 88 -15.87 -26.68 6.70
N LEU A 89 -15.76 -25.35 6.65
CA LEU A 89 -16.87 -24.47 6.28
C LEU A 89 -17.29 -24.70 4.82
N ALA A 90 -16.35 -24.87 3.89
CA ALA A 90 -16.66 -25.16 2.48
C ALA A 90 -17.45 -26.47 2.32
N ILE A 91 -17.02 -27.56 2.98
CA ILE A 91 -17.73 -28.85 2.94
C ILE A 91 -19.11 -28.72 3.58
N LYS A 92 -19.20 -28.02 4.72
CA LYS A 92 -20.49 -27.81 5.43
C LYS A 92 -21.45 -26.99 4.57
N ALA A 93 -20.98 -25.92 3.94
CA ALA A 93 -21.76 -25.09 3.03
C ALA A 93 -22.21 -25.88 1.79
N ALA A 94 -21.32 -26.66 1.17
CA ALA A 94 -21.66 -27.51 0.02
C ALA A 94 -22.74 -28.56 0.35
N LYS A 95 -22.63 -29.20 1.53
CA LYS A 95 -23.65 -30.14 2.02
C LYS A 95 -24.97 -29.44 2.29
N ALA A 96 -24.95 -28.24 2.89
CA ALA A 96 -26.16 -27.44 3.14
C ALA A 96 -26.86 -27.02 1.83
N ALA A 97 -26.08 -26.67 0.80
CA ALA A 97 -26.57 -26.39 -0.55
C ALA A 97 -26.97 -27.66 -1.34
N LYS A 98 -26.85 -28.86 -0.76
CA LYS A 98 -27.06 -30.16 -1.46
C LYS A 98 -26.25 -30.30 -2.75
N GLY A 99 -25.11 -29.59 -2.85
CA GLY A 99 -24.32 -29.52 -4.06
C GLY A 99 -24.99 -28.81 -5.24
N SER A 100 -26.08 -28.04 -5.03
CA SER A 100 -26.59 -27.14 -6.07
C SER A 100 -25.66 -25.92 -6.17
N PRO A 101 -25.06 -25.67 -7.35
CA PRO A 101 -24.24 -24.48 -7.58
C PRO A 101 -25.07 -23.21 -7.85
N TRP A 102 -26.41 -23.33 -7.91
CA TRP A 102 -27.37 -22.24 -8.06
C TRP A 102 -28.22 -22.07 -6.79
#